data_AF-A0A2A4SU57-F1
#
_entry.id   AF-A0A2A4SU57-F1
#
_cell.length_a   1.000
_cell.length_b   1.000
_cell.length_c   1.000
_cell.angle_alpha   90.00
_cell.angle_beta   90.00
_cell.angle_gamma   90.00
#
_symmetry.space_group_name_H-M   'P 1'
#
loop_
_entity.id
_entity.type
_entity.pdbx_description
1 polymer ?
#
loop_
_entity_poly.entity_id
_entity_poly.type
_entity_poly.pdbx_seq_one_letter_code
_entity_poly.pdbx_strand_id
1 'polypeptide(L)'
;MNTIKSYADSKEQREFSKDELRLILNEIDTAIVSGISEDTLQKIKSMQLEEVSLEDLIYIEKTEYSDLEFQRRIQYSRKEVVMATVSQYEKTLEYASDELRGDKEVVMAAVLQDGYALEYASDELKGDKEVVMSAVSKSGWGLKYASDELKGDKEVVMSAVSKSGSALRYASTELRGNKEVVMGAISESGWGLKYASDELKGDKEVVMAAVFESGEVFHYASDELKGDKEVAMAAVSECGESLRNASDELRGDREVVMAAVSECGESLIYASNELRGDKEFVMEAVFERVDVLCHAFLELKGDKEIIMAAVSQKGYALRYASTELRGDKEVIMAAVSQDGYALRYASTELRGDKEVIMAAVSQDGYALRCASTELRGDKEVVIAAVSKSGSAISYASTELQKDEDVIRTSLHIK
;
A
#
# COMPACT_ATOMS: atom_id res chain seq x y z
N MET A 1 -19.27 26.98 -39.18
CA MET A 1 -19.32 27.64 -37.86
C MET A 1 -20.14 28.94 -37.86
N ASN A 2 -19.85 29.96 -38.67
CA ASN A 2 -20.64 31.22 -38.65
C ASN A 2 -22.08 31.09 -39.19
N THR A 3 -22.34 30.15 -40.11
CA THR A 3 -23.69 29.88 -40.63
C THR A 3 -24.59 29.16 -39.62
N ILE A 4 -24.00 28.33 -38.75
CA ILE A 4 -24.72 27.56 -37.72
C ILE A 4 -25.07 28.47 -36.53
N LYS A 5 -24.16 29.38 -36.17
CA LYS A 5 -24.40 30.37 -35.11
C LYS A 5 -25.50 31.37 -35.51
N SER A 6 -25.55 31.82 -36.77
CA SER A 6 -26.67 32.64 -37.26
C SER A 6 -27.97 31.84 -37.43
N TYR A 7 -27.91 30.52 -37.54
CA TYR A 7 -29.09 29.65 -37.63
C TYR A 7 -29.73 29.44 -36.25
N ALA A 8 -28.92 29.18 -35.22
CA ALA A 8 -29.36 28.98 -33.84
C ALA A 8 -29.91 30.27 -33.20
N ASP A 9 -29.31 31.44 -33.47
CA ASP A 9 -29.76 32.72 -32.91
C ASP A 9 -31.06 33.26 -33.58
N SER A 10 -31.51 32.68 -34.71
CA SER A 10 -32.61 33.26 -35.50
C SER A 10 -34.01 32.72 -35.21
N LYS A 11 -34.17 31.61 -34.47
CA LYS A 11 -35.49 30.98 -34.29
C LYS A 11 -35.64 30.21 -32.98
N GLU A 12 -35.86 30.94 -31.89
CA GLU A 12 -36.82 30.45 -30.90
C GLU A 12 -38.21 30.43 -31.57
N GLN A 13 -38.88 29.26 -31.52
CA GLN A 13 -40.27 29.02 -31.98
C GLN A 13 -40.52 28.80 -33.50
N ARG A 14 -39.96 27.74 -34.10
CA ARG A 14 -40.60 27.13 -35.27
C ARG A 14 -40.38 25.61 -35.36
N GLU A 15 -41.45 24.85 -35.61
CA GLU A 15 -41.36 23.44 -36.01
C GLU A 15 -40.76 23.33 -37.42
N PHE A 16 -39.81 22.41 -37.58
CA PHE A 16 -39.17 22.11 -38.85
C PHE A 16 -39.97 21.07 -39.63
N SER A 17 -40.04 21.22 -40.95
CA SER A 17 -40.67 20.21 -41.81
C SER A 17 -39.79 18.96 -41.98
N LYS A 18 -40.41 17.81 -42.27
CA LYS A 18 -39.74 16.51 -42.42
C LYS A 18 -38.62 16.53 -43.48
N ASP A 19 -38.73 17.40 -44.49
CA ASP A 19 -37.73 17.54 -45.57
C ASP A 19 -36.56 18.46 -45.20
N GLU A 20 -36.78 19.46 -44.35
CA GLU A 20 -35.71 20.33 -43.82
C GLU A 20 -34.80 19.57 -42.85
N LEU A 21 -35.39 18.72 -41.99
CA LEU A 21 -34.63 17.82 -41.11
C LEU A 21 -33.79 16.80 -41.91
N ARG A 22 -34.32 16.32 -43.04
CA ARG A 22 -33.66 15.34 -43.90
C ARG A 22 -32.41 15.89 -44.60
N LEU A 23 -32.43 17.18 -44.95
CA LEU A 23 -31.29 17.87 -45.57
C LEU A 23 -30.17 18.12 -44.57
N ILE A 24 -30.53 18.49 -43.34
CA ILE A 24 -29.59 18.68 -42.22
C ILE A 24 -28.92 17.35 -41.83
N LEU A 25 -29.69 16.26 -41.79
CA LEU A 25 -29.20 14.89 -41.57
C LEU A 25 -28.16 14.44 -42.62
N ASN A 26 -28.36 14.78 -43.89
CA ASN A 26 -27.41 14.43 -44.97
C ASN A 26 -26.09 15.21 -44.90
N GLU A 27 -26.08 16.45 -44.39
CA GLU A 27 -24.85 17.21 -44.18
C GLU A 27 -24.07 16.74 -42.95
N ILE A 28 -24.76 16.18 -41.95
CA ILE A 28 -24.17 15.62 -40.71
C ILE A 28 -23.50 14.26 -40.96
N ASP A 29 -24.04 13.44 -41.89
CA ASP A 29 -23.52 12.11 -42.27
C ASP A 29 -22.04 12.13 -42.71
N THR A 30 -21.53 13.27 -43.18
CA THR A 30 -20.13 13.38 -43.66
C THR A 30 -19.14 13.73 -42.54
N ALA A 31 -19.60 14.25 -41.40
CA ALA A 31 -18.74 14.82 -40.35
C ALA A 31 -18.53 13.91 -39.12
N ILE A 32 -19.31 12.83 -38.97
CA ILE A 32 -19.37 12.00 -37.74
C ILE A 32 -18.64 10.64 -37.87
N VAL A 33 -18.06 10.32 -39.02
CA VAL A 33 -17.55 8.97 -39.32
C VAL A 33 -16.22 8.60 -38.60
N SER A 34 -15.63 9.44 -37.76
CA SER A 34 -14.31 9.15 -37.17
C SER A 34 -14.30 8.58 -35.75
N GLY A 35 -15.43 8.18 -35.15
CA GLY A 35 -15.45 7.75 -33.74
C GLY A 35 -16.48 6.73 -33.29
N ILE A 36 -17.58 6.54 -34.04
CA ILE A 36 -18.68 5.65 -33.61
C ILE A 36 -18.45 4.24 -34.15
N SER A 37 -18.60 3.21 -33.31
CA SER A 37 -18.60 1.81 -33.79
C SER A 37 -19.86 1.53 -34.62
N GLU A 38 -19.68 0.85 -35.75
CA GLU A 38 -20.74 0.59 -36.74
C GLU A 38 -21.96 -0.12 -36.12
N ASP A 39 -21.71 -0.97 -35.12
CA ASP A 39 -22.71 -1.74 -34.37
C ASP A 39 -23.61 -0.84 -33.49
N THR A 40 -23.03 0.19 -32.86
CA THR A 40 -23.76 1.20 -32.07
C THR A 40 -24.65 2.04 -32.98
N LEU A 41 -24.11 2.45 -34.13
CA LEU A 41 -24.82 3.24 -35.13
C LEU A 41 -26.04 2.46 -35.69
N GLN A 42 -25.89 1.15 -35.88
CA GLN A 42 -26.91 0.27 -36.42
C GLN A 42 -28.03 -0.03 -35.41
N LYS A 43 -27.68 -0.15 -34.11
CA LYS A 43 -28.67 -0.23 -33.02
C LYS A 43 -29.48 1.06 -32.90
N ILE A 44 -28.84 2.22 -32.93
CA ILE A 44 -29.51 3.53 -32.88
C ILE A 44 -30.47 3.70 -34.06
N LYS A 45 -30.04 3.34 -35.28
CA LYS A 45 -30.89 3.41 -36.49
C LYS A 45 -32.10 2.45 -36.46
N SER A 46 -32.05 1.40 -35.64
CA SER A 46 -33.13 0.41 -35.52
C SER A 46 -34.18 0.78 -34.46
N MET A 47 -33.87 1.72 -33.55
CA MET A 47 -34.84 2.27 -32.60
C MET A 47 -35.76 3.22 -33.38
N GLN A 48 -37.09 3.04 -33.27
CA GLN A 48 -38.06 3.97 -33.87
C GLN A 48 -37.99 5.33 -33.16
N LEU A 49 -37.00 6.12 -33.57
CA LEU A 49 -36.72 7.48 -33.13
C LEU A 49 -37.62 8.44 -33.90
N GLU A 50 -38.89 8.58 -33.50
CA GLU A 50 -39.66 9.78 -33.86
C GLU A 50 -39.59 10.88 -32.78
N GLU A 51 -38.92 10.67 -31.63
CA GLU A 51 -38.77 11.71 -30.59
C GLU A 51 -37.45 11.66 -29.78
N VAL A 52 -36.30 11.41 -30.39
CA VAL A 52 -35.02 11.74 -29.73
C VAL A 52 -34.19 12.51 -30.74
N SER A 53 -33.84 13.75 -30.41
CA SER A 53 -33.03 14.57 -31.30
C SER A 53 -31.63 13.94 -31.38
N LEU A 54 -31.09 13.77 -32.60
CA LEU A 54 -29.70 13.34 -32.78
C LEU A 54 -28.71 14.28 -32.07
N GLU A 55 -29.09 15.53 -31.80
CA GLU A 55 -28.33 16.49 -30.99
C GLU A 55 -28.11 16.01 -29.55
N ASP A 56 -29.06 15.25 -28.97
CA ASP A 56 -28.94 14.71 -27.62
C ASP A 56 -27.97 13.52 -27.53
N LEU A 57 -27.81 12.76 -28.61
CA LEU A 57 -26.88 11.62 -28.69
C LEU A 57 -25.45 12.04 -29.08
N ILE A 58 -25.30 13.01 -29.98
CA ILE A 58 -23.99 13.50 -30.46
C ILE A 58 -23.23 14.29 -29.38
N TYR A 59 -23.93 14.90 -28.42
CA TYR A 59 -23.32 15.70 -27.37
C TYR A 59 -22.75 14.87 -26.20
N ILE A 60 -23.17 13.60 -26.07
CA ILE A 60 -22.66 12.68 -25.04
C ILE A 60 -21.22 12.24 -25.34
N GLU A 61 -20.82 12.21 -26.62
CA GLU A 61 -19.50 11.71 -27.05
C GLU A 61 -18.37 12.76 -27.02
N LYS A 62 -18.68 14.06 -26.96
CA LYS A 62 -17.66 15.13 -26.97
C LYS A 62 -17.35 15.63 -25.55
N THR A 63 -16.33 15.01 -24.96
CA THR A 63 -15.32 15.57 -24.02
C THR A 63 -15.55 16.96 -23.41
N GLU A 64 -15.36 17.06 -22.09
CA GLU A 64 -15.11 18.28 -21.31
C GLU A 64 -16.24 19.34 -21.28
N TYR A 65 -17.30 19.08 -20.50
CA TYR A 65 -18.25 20.13 -20.10
C TYR A 65 -18.43 20.17 -18.58
N SER A 66 -18.66 21.37 -18.04
CA SER A 66 -18.81 21.61 -16.60
C SER A 66 -19.88 20.70 -16.00
N ASP A 67 -19.59 20.09 -14.85
CA ASP A 67 -20.47 19.18 -14.08
C ASP A 67 -21.97 19.59 -14.10
N LEU A 68 -22.25 20.90 -14.10
CA LEU A 68 -23.59 21.48 -14.07
C LEU A 68 -24.50 21.16 -15.27
N GLU A 69 -23.97 21.04 -16.50
CA GLU A 69 -24.82 20.80 -17.69
C GLU A 69 -25.16 19.32 -17.86
N PHE A 70 -24.22 18.42 -17.54
CA PHE A 70 -24.47 16.98 -17.44
C PHE A 70 -25.48 16.66 -16.33
N GLN A 71 -25.30 17.27 -15.15
CA GLN A 71 -26.23 17.20 -14.02
C GLN A 71 -27.65 17.60 -14.41
N ARG A 72 -27.82 18.77 -15.03
CA ARG A 72 -29.15 19.25 -15.44
C ARG A 72 -29.78 18.33 -16.49
N ARG A 73 -29.02 17.79 -17.44
CA ARG A 73 -29.59 16.95 -18.49
C ARG A 73 -30.03 15.58 -17.97
N ILE A 74 -29.23 14.88 -17.18
CA ILE A 74 -29.62 13.57 -16.63
C ILE A 74 -30.82 13.71 -15.68
N GLN A 75 -30.90 14.81 -14.91
CA GLN A 75 -32.02 15.08 -14.01
C GLN A 75 -33.38 15.18 -14.72
N TYR A 76 -33.41 15.62 -15.98
CA TYR A 76 -34.64 15.75 -16.78
C TYR A 76 -34.71 14.78 -17.97
N SER A 77 -33.82 13.78 -18.03
CA SER A 77 -33.74 12.84 -19.13
C SER A 77 -34.77 11.71 -19.02
N ARG A 78 -35.20 11.19 -20.18
CA ARG A 78 -36.07 10.00 -20.26
C ARG A 78 -35.28 8.74 -19.87
N LYS A 79 -35.98 7.71 -19.38
CA LYS A 79 -35.43 6.44 -18.91
C LYS A 79 -34.45 5.80 -19.90
N GLU A 80 -34.74 5.84 -21.19
CA GLU A 80 -33.92 5.24 -22.24
C GLU A 80 -32.54 5.89 -22.37
N VAL A 81 -32.46 7.21 -22.18
CA VAL A 81 -31.20 7.96 -22.21
C VAL A 81 -30.34 7.59 -21.01
N VAL A 82 -30.97 7.52 -19.82
CA VAL A 82 -30.29 7.10 -18.59
C VAL A 82 -29.81 5.65 -18.69
N MET A 83 -30.60 4.75 -19.25
CA MET A 83 -30.18 3.35 -19.47
C MET A 83 -28.99 3.23 -20.43
N ALA A 84 -28.93 4.06 -21.48
CA ALA A 84 -27.80 4.07 -22.40
C ALA A 84 -26.51 4.57 -21.74
N THR A 85 -26.60 5.57 -20.88
CA THR A 85 -25.43 6.19 -20.21
C THR A 85 -24.96 5.45 -18.98
N VAL A 86 -25.83 4.70 -18.29
CA VAL A 86 -25.47 3.83 -17.15
C VAL A 86 -24.37 2.82 -17.52
N SER A 87 -24.34 2.36 -18.78
CA SER A 87 -23.30 1.43 -19.26
C SER A 87 -21.93 2.07 -19.50
N GLN A 88 -21.85 3.41 -19.54
CA GLN A 88 -20.65 4.16 -19.93
C GLN A 88 -20.12 5.08 -18.82
N TYR A 89 -21.00 5.54 -17.91
CA TYR A 89 -20.64 6.49 -16.87
C TYR A 89 -21.13 6.03 -15.49
N GLU A 90 -20.18 5.76 -14.60
CA GLU A 90 -20.39 5.26 -13.23
C GLU A 90 -21.32 6.17 -12.40
N LYS A 91 -21.25 7.49 -12.61
CA LYS A 91 -22.04 8.49 -11.88
C LYS A 91 -23.42 8.78 -12.46
N THR A 92 -23.89 8.00 -13.45
CA THR A 92 -25.18 8.29 -14.10
C THR A 92 -26.35 8.30 -13.10
N LEU A 93 -26.38 7.35 -12.15
CA LEU A 93 -27.46 7.26 -11.17
C LEU A 93 -27.44 8.40 -10.13
N GLU A 94 -26.25 8.97 -9.87
CA GLU A 94 -26.07 10.15 -9.01
C GLU A 94 -26.81 11.37 -9.53
N TYR A 95 -27.03 11.49 -10.84
CA TYR A 95 -27.68 12.67 -11.42
C TYR A 95 -29.09 12.38 -11.94
N ALA A 96 -29.54 11.13 -11.85
CA ALA A 96 -30.88 10.73 -12.23
C ALA A 96 -31.95 11.40 -11.35
N SER A 97 -33.15 11.60 -11.91
CA SER A 97 -34.30 12.06 -11.14
C SER A 97 -34.68 11.04 -10.06
N ASP A 98 -35.38 11.50 -9.01
CA ASP A 98 -35.82 10.61 -7.93
C ASP A 98 -36.73 9.47 -8.43
N GLU A 99 -37.51 9.72 -9.49
CA GLU A 99 -38.31 8.69 -10.17
C GLU A 99 -37.43 7.59 -10.76
N LEU A 100 -36.35 7.95 -11.46
CA LEU A 100 -35.43 6.99 -12.08
C LEU A 100 -34.51 6.30 -11.07
N ARG A 101 -34.18 6.96 -9.95
CA ARG A 101 -33.52 6.32 -8.80
C ARG A 101 -34.42 5.33 -8.07
N GLY A 102 -35.74 5.43 -8.25
CA GLY A 102 -36.74 4.47 -7.80
C GLY A 102 -37.10 3.41 -8.85
N ASP A 103 -36.60 3.52 -10.09
CA ASP A 103 -36.84 2.53 -11.13
C ASP A 103 -35.86 1.36 -10.97
N LYS A 104 -36.42 0.20 -10.62
CA LYS A 104 -35.64 -1.02 -10.36
C LYS A 104 -34.76 -1.44 -11.54
N GLU A 105 -35.21 -1.25 -12.78
CA GLU A 105 -34.46 -1.65 -13.97
C GLU A 105 -33.24 -0.75 -14.18
N VAL A 106 -33.42 0.57 -14.00
CA VAL A 106 -32.33 1.56 -14.09
C VAL A 106 -31.30 1.31 -12.99
N VAL A 107 -31.75 1.14 -11.75
CA VAL A 107 -30.85 0.87 -10.61
C VAL A 107 -30.13 -0.45 -10.79
N MET A 108 -30.82 -1.50 -11.24
CA MET A 108 -30.19 -2.81 -11.47
C MET A 108 -29.10 -2.72 -12.56
N ALA A 109 -29.37 -1.99 -13.66
CA ALA A 109 -28.36 -1.78 -14.71
C ALA A 109 -27.10 -1.08 -14.15
N ALA A 110 -27.27 -0.10 -13.26
CA ALA A 110 -26.15 0.62 -12.65
C ALA A 110 -25.38 -0.25 -11.66
N VAL A 111 -26.10 -0.93 -10.77
CA VAL A 111 -25.55 -1.83 -9.76
C VAL A 111 -24.76 -3.00 -10.39
N LEU A 112 -25.19 -3.50 -11.55
CA LEU A 112 -24.49 -4.56 -12.27
C LEU A 112 -23.14 -4.12 -12.85
N GLN A 113 -22.93 -2.83 -13.07
CA GLN A 113 -21.64 -2.25 -13.47
C GLN A 113 -20.79 -1.91 -12.24
N ASP A 114 -21.38 -1.19 -11.28
CA ASP A 114 -20.70 -0.77 -10.05
C ASP A 114 -21.61 -0.97 -8.83
N GLY A 115 -21.18 -1.83 -7.90
CA GLY A 115 -21.92 -2.08 -6.66
C GLY A 115 -22.09 -0.83 -5.77
N TYR A 116 -21.27 0.21 -5.92
CA TYR A 116 -21.43 1.48 -5.21
C TYR A 116 -22.61 2.31 -5.72
N ALA A 117 -23.14 2.03 -6.91
CA ALA A 117 -24.31 2.73 -7.46
C ALA A 117 -25.54 2.64 -6.54
N LEU A 118 -25.62 1.61 -5.68
CA LEU A 118 -26.68 1.47 -4.68
C LEU A 118 -26.81 2.70 -3.75
N GLU A 119 -25.74 3.49 -3.57
CA GLU A 119 -25.77 4.76 -2.82
C GLU A 119 -26.88 5.70 -3.30
N TYR A 120 -27.11 5.74 -4.61
CA TYR A 120 -28.01 6.68 -5.26
C TYR A 120 -29.42 6.13 -5.51
N ALA A 121 -29.66 4.86 -5.20
CA ALA A 121 -30.99 4.27 -5.29
C ALA A 121 -31.96 4.87 -4.25
N SER A 122 -33.26 4.78 -4.53
CA SER A 122 -34.31 5.11 -3.57
C SER A 122 -34.23 4.24 -2.31
N ASP A 123 -34.77 4.71 -1.19
CA ASP A 123 -34.78 3.96 0.07
C ASP A 123 -35.53 2.63 -0.05
N GLU A 124 -36.58 2.59 -0.89
CA GLU A 124 -37.31 1.36 -1.21
C GLU A 124 -36.39 0.32 -1.87
N LEU A 125 -35.60 0.72 -2.88
CA LEU A 125 -34.69 -0.20 -3.58
C LEU A 125 -33.43 -0.53 -2.77
N LYS A 126 -33.02 0.31 -1.82
CA LYS A 126 -32.03 -0.04 -0.80
C LYS A 126 -32.53 -1.11 0.17
N GLY A 127 -33.85 -1.29 0.27
CA GLY A 127 -34.50 -2.38 0.98
C GLY A 127 -34.88 -3.58 0.10
N ASP A 128 -34.70 -3.50 -1.22
CA ASP A 128 -34.96 -4.61 -2.13
C ASP A 128 -33.79 -5.60 -2.10
N LYS A 129 -34.04 -6.80 -1.56
CA LYS A 129 -33.02 -7.83 -1.38
C LYS A 129 -32.34 -8.24 -2.69
N GLU A 130 -33.04 -8.24 -3.82
CA GLU A 130 -32.47 -8.63 -5.12
C GLU A 130 -31.49 -7.58 -5.65
N VAL A 131 -31.86 -6.30 -5.55
CA VAL A 131 -31.01 -5.18 -5.91
C VAL A 131 -29.77 -5.13 -5.02
N VAL A 132 -29.95 -5.26 -3.71
CA VAL A 132 -28.84 -5.26 -2.74
C VAL A 132 -27.93 -6.46 -2.96
N MET A 133 -28.48 -7.67 -3.19
CA MET A 133 -27.69 -8.86 -3.48
C MET A 133 -26.83 -8.68 -4.74
N SER A 134 -27.39 -8.04 -5.76
CA SER A 134 -26.65 -7.71 -6.98
C SER A 134 -25.50 -6.74 -6.68
N ALA A 135 -25.72 -5.71 -5.85
CA ALA A 135 -24.69 -4.76 -5.44
C ALA A 135 -23.58 -5.40 -4.63
N VAL A 136 -23.90 -6.17 -3.58
CA VAL A 136 -22.90 -6.83 -2.73
C VAL A 136 -22.11 -7.89 -3.48
N SER A 137 -22.73 -8.56 -4.47
CA SER A 137 -22.05 -9.54 -5.31
C SER A 137 -20.98 -8.91 -6.21
N LYS A 138 -21.18 -7.64 -6.59
CA LYS A 138 -20.27 -6.83 -7.40
C LYS A 138 -19.17 -6.21 -6.55
N SER A 139 -19.53 -5.65 -5.40
CA SER A 139 -18.60 -5.09 -4.42
C SER A 139 -19.18 -5.29 -3.02
N GLY A 140 -18.45 -5.98 -2.14
CA GLY A 140 -18.89 -6.21 -0.76
C GLY A 140 -19.23 -4.93 0.01
N TRP A 141 -18.65 -3.80 -0.41
CA TRP A 141 -18.94 -2.46 0.14
C TRP A 141 -20.34 -1.93 -0.17
N GLY A 142 -21.07 -2.54 -1.12
CA GLY A 142 -22.48 -2.23 -1.38
C GLY A 142 -23.35 -2.35 -0.12
N LEU A 143 -22.97 -3.21 0.83
CA LEU A 143 -23.66 -3.39 2.11
C LEU A 143 -23.81 -2.08 2.90
N LYS A 144 -22.88 -1.14 2.74
CA LYS A 144 -22.93 0.20 3.35
C LYS A 144 -24.27 0.91 3.09
N TYR A 145 -24.80 0.75 1.87
CA TYR A 145 -25.96 1.50 1.37
C TYR A 145 -27.29 0.75 1.48
N ALA A 146 -27.24 -0.53 1.84
CA ALA A 146 -28.44 -1.31 2.11
C ALA A 146 -29.25 -0.74 3.30
N SER A 147 -30.54 -1.06 3.35
CA SER A 147 -31.41 -0.77 4.49
C SER A 147 -30.91 -1.46 5.76
N ASP A 148 -31.30 -0.95 6.93
CA ASP A 148 -30.92 -1.54 8.21
C ASP A 148 -31.43 -2.98 8.38
N GLU A 149 -32.60 -3.28 7.78
CA GLU A 149 -33.14 -4.65 7.74
C GLU A 149 -32.20 -5.60 6.99
N LEU A 150 -31.73 -5.21 5.80
CA LEU A 150 -30.82 -6.05 5.00
C LEU A 150 -29.39 -6.08 5.53
N LYS A 151 -28.96 -5.07 6.29
CA LYS A 151 -27.73 -5.14 7.09
C LYS A 151 -27.82 -6.16 8.23
N GLY A 152 -29.04 -6.53 8.64
CA GLY A 152 -29.31 -7.64 9.56
C GLY A 152 -29.63 -8.98 8.89
N ASP A 153 -29.72 -9.01 7.55
CA ASP A 153 -29.94 -10.27 6.82
C ASP A 153 -28.62 -11.03 6.68
N LYS A 154 -28.56 -12.21 7.30
CA LYS A 154 -27.35 -13.05 7.32
C LYS A 154 -26.86 -13.42 5.92
N GLU A 155 -27.75 -13.70 4.97
CA GLU A 155 -27.38 -14.11 3.61
C GLU A 155 -26.73 -12.95 2.83
N VAL A 156 -27.33 -11.77 2.93
CA VAL A 156 -26.80 -10.54 2.32
C VAL A 156 -25.43 -10.20 2.90
N VAL A 157 -25.30 -10.24 4.24
CA VAL A 157 -24.04 -9.95 4.92
C VAL A 157 -22.97 -10.99 4.59
N MET A 158 -23.30 -12.29 4.59
CA MET A 158 -22.36 -13.36 4.20
C MET A 158 -21.83 -13.16 2.77
N SER A 159 -22.71 -12.78 1.84
CA SER A 159 -22.32 -12.46 0.47
C SER A 159 -21.38 -11.27 0.42
N ALA A 160 -21.66 -10.21 1.18
CA ALA A 160 -20.80 -9.03 1.25
C ALA A 160 -19.41 -9.33 1.86
N VAL A 161 -19.35 -10.02 3.01
CA VAL A 161 -18.07 -10.31 3.68
C VAL A 161 -17.21 -11.29 2.91
N SER A 162 -17.82 -12.19 2.11
CA SER A 162 -17.07 -13.07 1.20
C SER A 162 -16.38 -12.34 0.05
N LYS A 163 -16.80 -11.09 -0.25
CA LYS A 163 -16.18 -10.22 -1.26
C LYS A 163 -15.21 -9.22 -0.66
N SER A 164 -15.45 -8.80 0.57
CA SER A 164 -14.55 -7.94 1.33
C SER A 164 -14.86 -8.11 2.82
N GLY A 165 -13.96 -8.71 3.59
CA GLY A 165 -14.13 -8.96 5.03
C GLY A 165 -14.37 -7.67 5.82
N SER A 166 -13.86 -6.54 5.33
CA SER A 166 -14.12 -5.21 5.90
C SER A 166 -15.58 -4.75 5.77
N ALA A 167 -16.40 -5.36 4.91
CA ALA A 167 -17.82 -5.08 4.80
C ALA A 167 -18.58 -5.39 6.10
N LEU A 168 -18.03 -6.26 6.96
CA LEU A 168 -18.58 -6.60 8.28
C LEU A 168 -18.88 -5.36 9.13
N ARG A 169 -18.15 -4.26 8.94
CA ARG A 169 -18.38 -2.98 9.63
C ARG A 169 -19.79 -2.40 9.45
N TYR A 170 -20.49 -2.78 8.38
CA TYR A 170 -21.82 -2.30 8.04
C TYR A 170 -22.93 -3.28 8.41
N ALA A 171 -22.58 -4.49 8.82
CA ALA A 171 -23.54 -5.46 9.32
C ALA A 171 -24.16 -4.98 10.64
N SER A 172 -25.35 -5.51 10.97
CA SER A 172 -26.00 -5.26 12.24
C SER A 172 -25.10 -5.67 13.42
N THR A 173 -25.34 -5.07 14.59
CA THR A 173 -24.61 -5.42 15.82
C THR A 173 -24.72 -6.90 16.17
N GLU A 174 -25.89 -7.50 15.92
CA GLU A 174 -26.14 -8.93 16.10
C GLU A 174 -25.25 -9.79 15.20
N LEU A 175 -25.15 -9.46 13.90
CA LEU A 175 -24.33 -10.23 12.96
C LEU A 175 -22.83 -9.99 13.14
N ARG A 176 -22.42 -8.83 13.66
CA ARG A 176 -21.04 -8.59 14.12
C ARG A 176 -20.67 -9.42 15.35
N GLY A 177 -21.68 -9.92 16.09
CA GLY A 177 -21.52 -10.90 17.17
C GLY A 177 -21.75 -12.36 16.73
N ASN A 178 -22.06 -12.59 15.46
CA ASN A 178 -22.27 -13.94 14.95
C ASN A 178 -20.93 -14.57 14.52
N LYS A 179 -20.51 -15.61 15.23
CA LYS A 179 -19.22 -16.28 14.98
C LYS A 179 -19.05 -16.75 13.54
N GLU A 180 -20.08 -17.31 12.91
CA GLU A 180 -20.00 -17.77 11.51
C GLU A 180 -19.76 -16.62 10.53
N VAL A 181 -20.47 -15.51 10.71
CA VAL A 181 -20.32 -14.31 9.86
C VAL A 181 -18.95 -13.69 10.04
N VAL A 182 -18.48 -13.57 11.29
CA VAL A 182 -17.15 -13.02 11.60
C VAL A 182 -16.04 -13.91 11.06
N MET A 183 -16.16 -15.23 11.18
CA MET A 183 -15.20 -16.17 10.60
C MET A 183 -15.20 -16.12 9.07
N GLY A 184 -16.36 -15.93 8.44
CA GLY A 184 -16.45 -15.68 7.00
C GLY A 184 -15.68 -14.41 6.59
N ALA A 185 -15.83 -13.32 7.34
CA ALA A 185 -15.07 -12.10 7.11
C ALA A 185 -13.55 -12.27 7.32
N ILE A 186 -13.16 -12.98 8.39
CA ILE A 186 -11.76 -13.27 8.71
C ILE A 186 -11.09 -14.11 7.63
N SER A 187 -11.82 -15.10 7.08
CA SER A 187 -11.30 -15.97 6.01
C SER A 187 -11.03 -15.24 4.69
N GLU A 188 -11.67 -14.08 4.48
CA GLU A 188 -11.34 -13.19 3.36
C GLU A 188 -10.17 -12.27 3.73
N SER A 189 -10.20 -11.71 4.94
CA SER A 189 -9.14 -10.86 5.47
C SER A 189 -9.16 -10.87 6.99
N GLY A 190 -8.03 -11.18 7.63
CA GLY A 190 -7.88 -11.16 9.10
C GLY A 190 -8.36 -9.86 9.77
N TRP A 191 -8.37 -8.75 9.03
CA TRP A 191 -8.92 -7.46 9.45
C TRP A 191 -10.42 -7.48 9.78
N GLY A 192 -11.16 -8.54 9.43
CA GLY A 192 -12.52 -8.77 9.88
C GLY A 192 -12.67 -8.71 11.40
N LEU A 193 -11.64 -9.14 12.16
CA LEU A 193 -11.63 -9.10 13.62
C LEU A 193 -11.86 -7.68 14.19
N LYS A 194 -11.37 -6.65 13.50
CA LYS A 194 -11.58 -5.23 13.88
C LYS A 194 -13.06 -4.91 14.13
N TYR A 195 -13.91 -5.48 13.28
CA TYR A 195 -15.34 -5.21 13.26
C TYR A 195 -16.14 -6.26 14.02
N ALA A 196 -15.54 -7.32 14.55
CA ALA A 196 -16.23 -8.24 15.44
C ALA A 196 -16.76 -7.55 16.72
N SER A 197 -17.71 -8.19 17.39
CA SER A 197 -18.15 -7.82 18.74
C SER A 197 -17.01 -8.01 19.76
N ASP A 198 -17.09 -7.31 20.89
CA ASP A 198 -16.07 -7.43 21.95
C ASP A 198 -16.00 -8.85 22.53
N GLU A 199 -17.14 -9.57 22.55
CA GLU A 199 -17.20 -10.98 22.93
C GLU A 199 -16.35 -11.86 22.00
N LEU A 200 -16.48 -11.68 20.68
CA LEU A 200 -15.69 -12.45 19.70
C LEU A 200 -14.22 -12.01 19.62
N LYS A 201 -13.90 -10.77 20.02
CA LYS A 201 -12.51 -10.34 20.25
C LYS A 201 -11.89 -10.97 21.50
N GLY A 202 -12.70 -11.53 22.38
CA GLY A 202 -12.29 -12.38 23.51
C GLY A 202 -12.34 -13.88 23.21
N ASP A 203 -12.84 -14.30 22.04
CA ASP A 203 -12.86 -15.71 21.64
C ASP A 203 -11.49 -16.08 21.05
N LYS A 204 -10.77 -16.98 21.74
CA LYS A 204 -9.43 -17.42 21.35
C LYS A 204 -9.40 -18.04 19.95
N GLU A 205 -10.41 -18.81 19.55
CA GLU A 205 -10.46 -19.45 18.23
C GLU A 205 -10.59 -18.40 17.12
N VAL A 206 -11.47 -17.42 17.33
CA VAL A 206 -11.69 -16.32 16.37
C VAL A 206 -10.44 -15.45 16.25
N VAL A 207 -9.82 -15.09 17.37
CA VAL A 207 -8.59 -14.29 17.39
C VAL A 207 -7.44 -15.03 16.74
N MET A 208 -7.25 -16.32 17.06
CA MET A 208 -6.19 -17.12 16.43
C MET A 208 -6.36 -17.21 14.92
N ALA A 209 -7.58 -17.45 14.43
CA ALA A 209 -7.86 -17.46 13.00
C ALA A 209 -7.49 -16.13 12.31
N ALA A 210 -7.79 -14.99 12.96
CA ALA A 210 -7.44 -13.69 12.42
C ALA A 210 -5.92 -13.42 12.47
N VAL A 211 -5.25 -13.82 13.56
CA VAL A 211 -3.81 -13.65 13.76
C VAL A 211 -3.02 -14.47 12.74
N PHE A 212 -3.46 -15.68 12.40
CA PHE A 212 -2.82 -16.49 11.35
C PHE A 212 -2.90 -15.86 9.96
N GLU A 213 -3.93 -15.07 9.67
CA GLU A 213 -4.03 -14.35 8.39
C GLU A 213 -3.21 -13.06 8.39
N SER A 214 -3.13 -12.38 9.54
CA SER A 214 -2.34 -11.16 9.69
C SER A 214 -2.02 -10.91 11.15
N GLY A 215 -0.75 -11.11 11.55
CA GLY A 215 -0.30 -10.89 12.93
C GLY A 215 -0.60 -9.48 13.46
N GLU A 216 -0.70 -8.48 12.58
CA GLU A 216 -1.00 -7.09 12.96
C GLU A 216 -2.36 -6.94 13.64
N VAL A 217 -3.34 -7.80 13.37
CA VAL A 217 -4.71 -7.68 13.93
C VAL A 217 -4.78 -8.01 15.42
N PHE A 218 -3.71 -8.54 16.00
CA PHE A 218 -3.60 -8.85 17.43
C PHE A 218 -3.94 -7.67 18.34
N HIS A 219 -3.71 -6.43 17.91
CA HIS A 219 -4.10 -5.24 18.68
C HIS A 219 -5.63 -5.12 18.92
N TYR A 220 -6.46 -5.78 18.11
CA TYR A 220 -7.92 -5.83 18.31
C TYR A 220 -8.38 -6.91 19.29
N ALA A 221 -7.52 -7.86 19.66
CA ALA A 221 -7.85 -8.86 20.66
C ALA A 221 -8.15 -8.18 22.02
N SER A 222 -8.95 -8.87 22.83
CA SER A 222 -9.19 -8.48 24.23
C SER A 222 -7.88 -8.44 25.02
N ASP A 223 -7.85 -7.66 26.11
CA ASP A 223 -6.67 -7.55 26.96
C ASP A 223 -6.29 -8.89 27.62
N GLU A 224 -7.26 -9.76 27.89
CA GLU A 224 -7.02 -11.13 28.37
C GLU A 224 -6.22 -11.95 27.34
N LEU A 225 -6.64 -11.94 26.07
CA LEU A 225 -5.93 -12.66 25.00
C LEU A 225 -4.61 -12.01 24.61
N LYS A 226 -4.44 -10.70 24.84
CA LYS A 226 -3.13 -10.04 24.72
C LYS A 226 -2.13 -10.49 25.78
N GLY A 227 -2.61 -11.04 26.89
CA GLY A 227 -1.80 -11.72 27.91
C GLY A 227 -1.72 -13.24 27.73
N ASP A 228 -2.42 -13.83 26.76
CA ASP A 228 -2.31 -15.25 26.45
C ASP A 228 -1.03 -15.50 25.65
N LYS A 229 -0.11 -16.27 26.24
CA LYS A 229 1.20 -16.55 25.65
C LYS A 229 1.10 -17.26 24.29
N GLU A 230 0.14 -18.15 24.09
CA GLU A 230 -0.02 -18.87 22.82
C GLU A 230 -0.48 -17.92 21.71
N VAL A 231 -1.45 -17.06 21.99
CA VAL A 231 -1.94 -16.06 21.03
C VAL A 231 -0.85 -15.05 20.70
N ALA A 232 -0.13 -14.56 21.72
CA ALA A 232 0.98 -13.64 21.52
C ALA A 232 2.11 -14.27 20.70
N MET A 233 2.48 -15.53 20.97
CA MET A 233 3.50 -16.27 20.21
C MET A 233 3.11 -16.40 18.74
N ALA A 234 1.85 -16.74 18.44
CA ALA A 234 1.37 -16.78 17.07
C ALA A 234 1.47 -15.40 16.39
N ALA A 235 1.06 -14.33 17.10
CA ALA A 235 1.09 -12.98 16.56
C ALA A 235 2.51 -12.47 16.26
N VAL A 236 3.46 -12.70 17.18
CA VAL A 236 4.84 -12.23 17.00
C VAL A 236 5.63 -13.06 15.98
N SER A 237 5.24 -14.32 15.78
CA SER A 237 5.86 -15.18 14.76
C SER A 237 5.47 -14.76 13.34
N GLU A 238 4.26 -14.24 13.16
CA GLU A 238 3.80 -13.67 11.89
C GLU A 238 4.28 -12.23 11.68
N CYS A 239 4.30 -11.42 12.75
CA CYS A 239 4.77 -10.03 12.71
C CYS A 239 5.38 -9.63 14.06
N GLY A 240 6.71 -9.49 14.13
CA GLY A 240 7.44 -9.18 15.36
C GLY A 240 7.01 -7.85 15.99
N GLU A 241 6.53 -6.89 15.20
CA GLU A 241 5.97 -5.63 15.72
C GLU A 241 4.70 -5.82 16.56
N SER A 242 4.00 -6.94 16.44
CA SER A 242 2.81 -7.26 17.24
C SER A 242 3.11 -7.35 18.73
N LEU A 243 4.37 -7.53 19.11
CA LEU A 243 4.84 -7.48 20.51
C LEU A 243 4.42 -6.19 21.23
N ARG A 244 4.28 -5.07 20.51
CA ARG A 244 3.82 -3.79 21.08
C ARG A 244 2.43 -3.85 21.72
N ASN A 245 1.62 -4.83 21.34
CA ASN A 245 0.25 -4.99 21.81
C ASN A 245 0.10 -6.11 22.85
N ALA A 246 1.16 -6.89 23.10
CA ALA A 246 1.15 -7.92 24.14
C ALA A 246 1.11 -7.26 25.53
N SER A 247 0.67 -8.02 26.54
CA SER A 247 0.70 -7.56 27.93
C SER A 247 2.13 -7.23 28.38
N ASP A 248 2.28 -6.35 29.38
CA ASP A 248 3.60 -6.00 29.91
C ASP A 248 4.36 -7.22 30.46
N GLU A 249 3.63 -8.22 30.97
CA GLU A 249 4.20 -9.50 31.42
C GLU A 249 4.85 -10.26 30.24
N LEU A 250 4.15 -10.38 29.10
CA LEU A 250 4.68 -11.07 27.92
C LEU A 250 5.76 -10.27 27.20
N ARG A 251 5.73 -8.93 27.30
CA ARG A 251 6.83 -8.08 26.83
C ARG A 251 8.10 -8.25 27.67
N GLY A 252 8.00 -8.84 28.86
CA GLY A 252 9.12 -9.28 29.69
C GLY A 252 9.41 -10.79 29.60
N ASP A 253 8.62 -11.56 28.84
CA ASP A 253 8.84 -12.99 28.66
C ASP A 253 9.94 -13.21 27.60
N ARG A 254 11.05 -13.84 28.02
CA ARG A 254 12.23 -14.06 27.18
C ARG A 254 11.89 -14.81 25.90
N GLU A 255 11.01 -15.79 25.95
CA GLU A 255 10.66 -16.65 24.82
C GLU A 255 9.82 -15.87 23.80
N VAL A 256 8.80 -15.13 24.27
CA VAL A 256 7.95 -14.30 23.40
C VAL A 256 8.77 -13.21 22.73
N VAL A 257 9.63 -12.51 23.48
CA VAL A 257 10.47 -11.45 22.93
C VAL A 257 11.50 -12.02 21.95
N MET A 258 12.13 -13.17 22.24
CA MET A 258 13.07 -13.78 21.30
C MET A 258 12.38 -14.17 20.00
N ALA A 259 11.17 -14.74 20.05
CA ALA A 259 10.40 -15.06 18.85
C ALA A 259 10.12 -13.81 17.99
N ALA A 260 9.72 -12.70 18.63
CA ALA A 260 9.51 -11.42 17.95
C ALA A 260 10.79 -10.88 17.31
N VAL A 261 11.92 -10.96 18.03
CA VAL A 261 13.23 -10.51 17.56
C VAL A 261 13.74 -11.35 16.40
N SER A 262 13.54 -12.66 16.44
CA SER A 262 13.93 -13.57 15.35
C SER A 262 13.19 -13.23 14.04
N GLU A 263 11.93 -12.84 14.10
CA GLU A 263 11.17 -12.34 12.95
C GLU A 263 11.71 -10.96 12.51
N CYS A 264 11.63 -9.97 13.40
CA CYS A 264 12.08 -8.60 13.15
C CYS A 264 12.92 -8.07 14.32
N GLY A 265 14.22 -7.85 14.09
CA GLY A 265 15.15 -7.37 15.12
C GLY A 265 14.77 -6.02 15.73
N GLU A 266 14.02 -5.19 15.00
CA GLU A 266 13.53 -3.90 15.51
C GLU A 266 12.47 -4.06 16.62
N SER A 267 11.83 -5.22 16.72
CA SER A 267 10.81 -5.52 17.74
C SER A 267 11.35 -5.44 19.18
N LEU A 268 12.67 -5.51 19.39
CA LEU A 268 13.29 -5.33 20.71
C LEU A 268 12.88 -4.00 21.37
N ILE A 269 12.53 -2.97 20.59
CA ILE A 269 12.03 -1.69 21.13
C ILE A 269 10.80 -1.89 22.04
N TYR A 270 9.99 -2.91 21.75
CA TYR A 270 8.76 -3.21 22.47
C TYR A 270 8.98 -4.11 23.68
N ALA A 271 10.15 -4.74 23.83
CA ALA A 271 10.45 -5.53 25.01
C ALA A 271 10.50 -4.68 26.29
N SER A 272 10.42 -5.33 27.45
CA SER A 272 10.56 -4.68 28.75
C SER A 272 11.95 -4.05 28.91
N ASN A 273 12.05 -3.06 29.78
CA ASN A 273 13.34 -2.42 30.05
C ASN A 273 14.33 -3.39 30.70
N GLU A 274 13.86 -4.40 31.46
CA GLU A 274 14.73 -5.43 32.02
C GLU A 274 15.43 -6.22 30.91
N LEU A 275 14.68 -6.73 29.92
CA LEU A 275 15.27 -7.51 28.82
C LEU A 275 16.14 -6.65 27.89
N ARG A 276 15.75 -5.40 27.63
CA ARG A 276 16.55 -4.48 26.79
C ARG A 276 17.89 -4.08 27.42
N GLY A 277 17.99 -4.14 28.74
CA GLY A 277 19.22 -3.91 29.50
C GLY A 277 19.97 -5.19 29.90
N ASP A 278 19.37 -6.36 29.69
CA ASP A 278 19.98 -7.64 29.99
C ASP A 278 21.07 -7.97 28.96
N LYS A 279 22.33 -7.96 29.41
CA LYS A 279 23.49 -8.27 28.59
C LYS A 279 23.42 -9.67 27.99
N GLU A 280 23.03 -10.68 28.77
CA GLU A 280 22.99 -12.07 28.29
C GLU A 280 21.89 -12.25 27.25
N PHE A 281 20.71 -11.66 27.48
CA PHE A 281 19.63 -11.67 26.51
C PHE A 281 20.01 -10.95 25.21
N VAL A 282 20.52 -9.73 25.29
CA VAL A 282 20.91 -8.96 24.10
C VAL A 282 22.04 -9.64 23.35
N MET A 283 22.99 -10.27 24.05
CA MET A 283 24.05 -11.06 23.42
C MET A 283 23.46 -12.24 22.63
N GLU A 284 22.51 -12.99 23.20
CA GLU A 284 21.80 -14.06 22.51
C GLU A 284 21.04 -13.52 21.27
N ALA A 285 20.30 -12.42 21.44
CA ALA A 285 19.55 -11.79 20.35
C ALA A 285 20.46 -11.30 19.21
N VAL A 286 21.67 -10.82 19.51
CA VAL A 286 22.68 -10.41 18.52
C VAL A 286 23.19 -11.60 17.71
N PHE A 287 23.26 -12.80 18.29
CA PHE A 287 23.62 -14.01 17.56
C PHE A 287 22.58 -14.40 16.52
N GLU A 288 21.30 -14.16 16.80
CA GLU A 288 20.22 -14.37 15.83
C GLU A 288 20.18 -13.25 14.79
N ARG A 289 20.24 -11.99 15.26
CA ARG A 289 20.00 -10.80 14.44
C ARG A 289 20.78 -9.59 14.91
N VAL A 290 21.73 -9.14 14.09
CA VAL A 290 22.61 -8.00 14.39
C VAL A 290 21.87 -6.65 14.45
N ASP A 291 20.80 -6.49 13.67
CA ASP A 291 19.98 -5.28 13.63
C ASP A 291 19.31 -4.96 14.96
N VAL A 292 19.16 -5.93 15.87
CA VAL A 292 18.65 -5.76 17.24
C VAL A 292 19.37 -4.68 18.04
N LEU A 293 20.64 -4.42 17.72
CA LEU A 293 21.44 -3.38 18.36
C LEU A 293 20.89 -1.98 18.12
N CYS A 294 19.99 -1.73 17.16
CA CYS A 294 19.38 -0.41 17.00
C CYS A 294 18.62 0.04 18.26
N HIS A 295 17.97 -0.89 18.98
CA HIS A 295 17.10 -0.60 20.13
C HIS A 295 17.61 -1.10 21.48
N ALA A 296 18.76 -1.78 21.51
CA ALA A 296 19.50 -2.05 22.74
C ALA A 296 19.87 -0.75 23.48
N PHE A 297 20.00 -0.85 24.80
CA PHE A 297 20.42 0.25 25.66
C PHE A 297 21.83 0.75 25.32
N LEU A 298 22.09 2.04 25.62
CA LEU A 298 23.34 2.71 25.25
C LEU A 298 24.56 2.07 25.93
N GLU A 299 24.38 1.60 27.16
CA GLU A 299 25.39 0.89 27.93
C GLU A 299 25.86 -0.37 27.19
N LEU A 300 24.93 -1.14 26.61
CA LEU A 300 25.22 -2.35 25.86
C LEU A 300 25.85 -2.06 24.48
N LYS A 301 25.50 -0.93 23.87
CA LYS A 301 26.18 -0.42 22.67
C LYS A 301 27.63 0.02 22.93
N GLY A 302 27.98 0.28 24.19
CA GLY A 302 29.34 0.53 24.65
C GLY A 302 30.05 -0.72 25.18
N ASP A 303 29.38 -1.87 25.25
CA ASP A 303 30.00 -3.12 25.67
C ASP A 303 30.81 -3.70 24.51
N LYS A 304 32.14 -3.77 24.71
CA LYS A 304 33.08 -4.25 23.69
C LYS A 304 32.79 -5.70 23.29
N GLU A 305 32.34 -6.55 24.20
CA GLU A 305 32.07 -7.97 23.93
C GLU A 305 30.88 -8.14 22.99
N ILE A 306 29.77 -7.43 23.27
CA ILE A 306 28.58 -7.41 22.40
C ILE A 306 28.93 -6.88 21.02
N ILE A 307 29.63 -5.74 20.95
CA ILE A 307 29.99 -5.14 19.67
C ILE A 307 30.95 -6.02 18.90
N MET A 308 31.94 -6.65 19.55
CA MET A 308 32.86 -7.60 18.90
C MET A 308 32.11 -8.80 18.31
N ALA A 309 31.14 -9.36 19.04
CA ALA A 309 30.30 -10.43 18.52
C ALA A 309 29.47 -9.96 17.30
N ALA A 310 28.87 -8.76 17.36
CA ALA A 310 28.08 -8.22 16.27
C ALA A 310 28.92 -7.92 15.01
N VAL A 311 30.08 -7.26 15.15
CA VAL A 311 30.95 -6.93 14.00
C VAL A 311 31.58 -8.16 13.38
N SER A 312 31.83 -9.21 14.17
CA SER A 312 32.33 -10.49 13.66
C SER A 312 31.33 -11.18 12.72
N GLN A 313 30.02 -10.95 12.93
CA GLN A 313 28.98 -11.45 12.05
C GLN A 313 28.73 -10.52 10.85
N LYS A 314 28.62 -9.21 11.11
CA LYS A 314 28.31 -8.16 10.11
C LYS A 314 29.12 -6.90 10.41
N GLY A 315 30.07 -6.53 9.57
CA GLY A 315 30.97 -5.39 9.82
C GLY A 315 30.24 -4.06 9.93
N TYR A 316 29.11 -3.89 9.23
CA TYR A 316 28.27 -2.69 9.38
C TYR A 316 27.69 -2.51 10.80
N ALA A 317 27.68 -3.54 11.65
CA ALA A 317 27.22 -3.45 13.05
C ALA A 317 27.94 -2.37 13.84
N LEU A 318 29.14 -2.00 13.41
CA LEU A 318 29.92 -0.89 13.95
C LEU A 318 29.13 0.43 13.99
N ARG A 319 28.13 0.60 13.11
CA ARG A 319 27.21 1.75 13.13
C ARG A 319 26.39 1.89 14.41
N TYR A 320 26.26 0.83 15.20
CA TYR A 320 25.51 0.80 16.46
C TYR A 320 26.40 1.00 17.68
N ALA A 321 27.70 0.75 17.55
CA ALA A 321 28.68 0.90 18.62
C ALA A 321 28.73 2.34 19.14
N SER A 322 29.10 2.50 20.40
CA SER A 322 29.36 3.81 21.02
C SER A 322 30.48 4.58 20.28
N THR A 323 30.55 5.89 20.48
CA THR A 323 31.62 6.72 19.90
C THR A 323 33.01 6.27 20.34
N GLU A 324 33.14 5.78 21.58
CA GLU A 324 34.39 5.27 22.14
C GLU A 324 34.85 4.01 21.40
N LEU A 325 33.95 3.04 21.21
CA LEU A 325 34.27 1.80 20.49
C LEU A 325 34.51 2.01 18.99
N ARG A 326 33.95 3.07 18.39
CA ARG A 326 34.31 3.48 17.01
C ARG A 326 35.71 4.09 16.90
N GLY A 327 36.33 4.46 18.03
CA GLY A 327 37.73 4.85 18.14
C GLY A 327 38.64 3.74 18.65
N ASP A 328 38.11 2.56 18.96
CA ASP A 328 38.89 1.40 19.39
C ASP A 328 39.45 0.68 18.16
N LYS A 329 40.79 0.72 18.00
CA LYS A 329 41.46 0.13 16.84
C LYS A 329 41.19 -1.37 16.70
N GLU A 330 41.06 -2.12 17.79
CA GLU A 330 40.79 -3.56 17.74
C GLU A 330 39.38 -3.83 17.18
N VAL A 331 38.38 -3.08 17.65
CA VAL A 331 36.99 -3.17 17.16
C VAL A 331 36.90 -2.78 15.69
N ILE A 332 37.58 -1.70 15.28
CA ILE A 332 37.62 -1.29 13.88
C ILE A 332 38.30 -2.34 13.01
N MET A 333 39.44 -2.88 13.44
CA MET A 333 40.15 -3.92 12.69
C MET A 333 39.29 -5.17 12.50
N ALA A 334 38.53 -5.58 13.53
CA ALA A 334 37.57 -6.66 13.40
C ALA A 334 36.46 -6.33 12.39
N ALA A 335 35.85 -5.14 12.47
CA ALA A 335 34.78 -4.72 11.56
C ALA A 335 35.23 -4.62 10.10
N VAL A 336 36.40 -4.00 9.83
CA VAL A 336 36.93 -3.85 8.46
C VAL A 336 37.42 -5.17 7.87
N SER A 337 37.85 -6.12 8.70
CA SER A 337 38.19 -7.47 8.25
C SER A 337 36.98 -8.24 7.74
N GLN A 338 35.79 -7.91 8.26
CA GLN A 338 34.52 -8.48 7.82
C GLN A 338 33.96 -7.73 6.60
N ASP A 339 33.88 -6.39 6.68
CA ASP A 339 33.36 -5.49 5.64
C ASP A 339 34.23 -4.22 5.56
N GLY A 340 34.99 -4.04 4.48
CA GLY A 340 35.88 -2.90 4.28
C GLY A 340 35.14 -1.56 4.29
N TYR A 341 33.86 -1.52 3.92
CA TYR A 341 33.04 -0.31 4.02
C TYR A 341 32.68 0.06 5.46
N ALA A 342 32.80 -0.85 6.44
CA ALA A 342 32.56 -0.56 7.85
C ALA A 342 33.43 0.61 8.35
N LEU A 343 34.59 0.84 7.71
CA LEU A 343 35.48 1.97 7.95
C LEU A 343 34.76 3.33 7.97
N ARG A 344 33.66 3.48 7.23
CA ARG A 344 32.85 4.73 7.22
C ARG A 344 32.35 5.12 8.61
N TYR A 345 32.22 4.16 9.53
CA TYR A 345 31.71 4.36 10.89
C TYR A 345 32.85 4.59 11.89
N ALA A 346 34.11 4.37 11.51
CA ALA A 346 35.25 4.61 12.39
C ALA A 346 35.43 6.09 12.73
N SER A 347 36.12 6.36 13.84
CA SER A 347 36.50 7.72 14.23
C SER A 347 37.34 8.41 13.15
N THR A 348 37.42 9.74 13.20
CA THR A 348 38.23 10.51 12.25
C THR A 348 39.72 10.18 12.38
N GLU A 349 40.20 9.91 13.60
CA GLU A 349 41.59 9.53 13.85
C GLU A 349 41.94 8.21 13.16
N LEU A 350 41.10 7.17 13.33
CA LEU A 350 41.36 5.85 12.75
C LEU A 350 41.18 5.83 11.23
N ARG A 351 40.41 6.76 10.65
CA ARG A 351 40.38 6.98 9.19
C ARG A 351 41.66 7.62 8.64
N GLY A 352 42.51 8.14 9.51
CA GLY A 352 43.88 8.59 9.20
C GLY A 352 44.97 7.58 9.59
N ASP A 353 44.62 6.43 10.17
CA ASP A 353 45.58 5.39 10.51
C ASP A 353 45.86 4.53 9.27
N LYS A 354 47.10 4.60 8.78
CA LYS A 354 47.52 3.89 7.56
C LYS A 354 47.30 2.38 7.66
N GLU A 355 47.52 1.76 8.82
CA GLU A 355 47.33 0.32 9.02
C GLU A 355 45.86 -0.07 8.87
N VAL A 356 44.96 0.70 9.50
CA VAL A 356 43.51 0.50 9.41
C VAL A 356 43.02 0.67 7.97
N ILE A 357 43.48 1.72 7.29
CA ILE A 357 43.10 1.95 5.89
C ILE A 357 43.62 0.84 5.00
N MET A 358 44.87 0.41 5.17
CA MET A 358 45.45 -0.69 4.38
C MET A 358 44.66 -1.99 4.55
N ALA A 359 44.19 -2.29 5.77
CA ALA A 359 43.31 -3.44 6.02
C ALA A 359 41.96 -3.29 5.28
N ALA A 360 41.32 -2.12 5.40
CA ALA A 360 40.02 -1.86 4.78
C ALA A 360 40.08 -1.90 3.24
N VAL A 361 41.07 -1.24 2.62
CA VAL A 361 41.23 -1.22 1.16
C VAL A 361 41.65 -2.57 0.58
N SER A 362 42.30 -3.41 1.39
CA SER A 362 42.64 -4.79 1.00
C SER A 362 41.41 -5.69 0.95
N GLN A 363 40.38 -5.37 1.73
CA GLN A 363 39.08 -6.05 1.72
C GLN A 363 38.19 -5.49 0.59
N ASP A 364 38.03 -4.15 0.53
CA ASP A 364 37.26 -3.45 -0.51
C ASP A 364 37.98 -2.17 -0.96
N GLY A 365 38.39 -2.09 -2.22
CA GLY A 365 39.13 -0.94 -2.76
C GLY A 365 38.37 0.40 -2.67
N TYR A 366 37.04 0.37 -2.66
CA TYR A 366 36.22 1.57 -2.48
C TYR A 366 36.27 2.15 -1.06
N ALA A 367 36.78 1.40 -0.08
CA ALA A 367 37.02 1.89 1.28
C ALA A 367 37.96 3.12 1.29
N LEU A 368 38.78 3.31 0.23
CA LEU A 368 39.63 4.50 0.04
C LEU A 368 38.84 5.81 0.13
N ARG A 369 37.56 5.82 -0.26
CA ARG A 369 36.68 7.00 -0.14
C ARG A 369 36.57 7.49 1.31
N CYS A 370 36.66 6.58 2.27
CA CYS A 370 36.51 6.87 3.70
C CYS A 370 37.82 7.30 4.36
N ALA A 371 38.97 7.14 3.70
CA ALA A 371 40.27 7.52 4.23
C ALA A 371 40.43 9.05 4.33
N SER A 372 41.34 9.49 5.20
CA SER A 372 41.73 10.89 5.32
C SER A 372 42.27 11.45 3.98
N THR A 373 42.21 12.78 3.81
CA THR A 373 42.74 13.44 2.61
C THR A 373 44.22 13.15 2.39
N GLU A 374 44.98 13.00 3.47
CA GLU A 374 46.41 12.67 3.43
C GLU A 374 46.63 11.26 2.88
N LEU A 375 45.91 10.25 3.37
CA LEU A 375 46.05 8.87 2.91
C LEU A 375 45.46 8.64 1.51
N ARG A 376 44.50 9.47 1.08
CA ARG A 376 44.06 9.51 -0.33
C ARG A 376 45.14 10.08 -1.27
N GLY A 377 46.14 10.76 -0.73
CA GLY A 377 47.36 11.20 -1.42
C GLY A 377 48.56 10.28 -1.21
N ASP A 378 48.44 9.21 -0.41
CA ASP A 378 49.50 8.23 -0.22
C ASP A 378 49.48 7.24 -1.40
N LYS A 379 50.55 7.24 -2.20
CA LYS A 379 50.66 6.42 -3.41
C LYS A 379 50.55 4.92 -3.11
N GLU A 380 51.08 4.45 -1.98
CA GLU A 380 51.03 3.04 -1.58
C GLU A 380 49.59 2.62 -1.29
N VAL A 381 48.87 3.43 -0.50
CA VAL A 381 47.47 3.18 -0.13
C VAL A 381 46.57 3.22 -1.38
N VAL A 382 46.78 4.20 -2.25
CA VAL A 382 46.01 4.34 -3.49
C VAL A 382 46.27 3.17 -4.44
N ILE A 383 47.52 2.74 -4.61
CA ILE A 383 47.83 1.56 -5.44
C ILE A 383 47.16 0.32 -4.86
N ALA A 384 47.19 0.13 -3.53
CA ALA A 384 46.53 -1.00 -2.88
C ALA A 384 45.01 -1.00 -3.15
N ALA A 385 44.34 0.13 -2.95
CA ALA A 385 42.91 0.28 -3.22
C ALA A 385 42.55 0.06 -4.69
N VAL A 386 43.30 0.70 -5.60
CA VAL A 386 43.11 0.59 -7.04
C VAL A 386 43.38 -0.84 -7.51
N SER A 387 44.33 -1.55 -6.90
CA SER A 387 44.62 -2.96 -7.20
C SER A 387 43.51 -3.93 -6.79
N LYS A 388 42.59 -3.50 -5.91
CA LYS A 388 41.39 -4.26 -5.52
C LYS A 388 40.17 -3.86 -6.34
N SER A 389 40.00 -2.57 -6.61
CA SER A 389 38.87 -2.06 -7.41
C SER A 389 39.37 -0.92 -8.29
N GLY A 390 39.50 -1.14 -9.60
CA GLY A 390 40.12 -0.17 -10.51
C GLY A 390 39.44 1.21 -10.47
N SER A 391 38.11 1.24 -10.29
CA SER A 391 37.34 2.49 -10.16
C SER A 391 37.63 3.26 -8.86
N ALA A 392 38.31 2.67 -7.88
CA ALA A 392 38.73 3.35 -6.66
C ALA A 392 39.68 4.53 -6.94
N ILE A 393 40.32 4.57 -8.12
CA ILE A 393 41.15 5.69 -8.57
C ILE A 393 40.41 7.03 -8.49
N SER A 394 39.10 7.04 -8.71
CA SER A 394 38.26 8.25 -8.59
C SER A 394 38.28 8.89 -7.19
N TYR A 395 38.66 8.12 -6.16
CA TYR A 395 38.82 8.61 -4.79
C TYR A 395 40.25 8.99 -4.45
N ALA A 396 41.25 8.75 -5.29
CA ALA A 396 42.61 9.25 -5.05
C ALA A 396 42.67 10.79 -5.09
N SER A 397 43.78 11.37 -4.63
CA SER A 397 44.06 12.79 -4.83
C SER A 397 44.11 13.15 -6.32
N THR A 398 43.85 14.42 -6.66
CA THR A 398 43.87 14.89 -8.06
C THR A 398 45.23 14.68 -8.75
N GLU A 399 46.31 14.65 -7.97
CA GLU A 399 47.66 14.35 -8.44
C GLU A 399 47.80 12.86 -8.79
N LEU A 400 47.41 11.96 -7.87
CA LEU A 400 47.53 10.52 -8.08
C LEU A 400 46.53 9.96 -9.10
N GLN A 401 45.41 10.64 -9.34
CA GLN A 401 44.50 10.31 -10.46
C GLN A 401 45.17 10.43 -11.83
N LYS A 402 46.24 11.23 -11.94
CA LYS A 402 47.02 11.45 -13.17
C LYS A 402 48.36 10.69 -13.17
N ASP A 403 48.69 10.01 -12.07
CA ASP A 403 49.93 9.26 -11.95
C ASP A 403 49.89 8.02 -12.84
N GLU A 404 50.95 7.84 -13.64
CA GLU A 404 51.02 6.79 -14.65
C GLU A 404 50.98 5.38 -14.03
N ASP A 405 51.60 5.17 -12.87
CA ASP A 405 51.61 3.87 -12.20
C ASP A 405 50.21 3.52 -11.66
N VAL A 406 49.52 4.51 -11.08
CA VAL A 406 48.16 4.34 -10.54
C VAL A 406 47.17 4.06 -11.67
N ILE A 407 47.24 4.80 -12.79
CA ILE A 407 46.40 4.57 -13.98
C ILE A 407 46.68 3.19 -14.57
N ARG A 408 47.95 2.81 -14.71
CA ARG A 408 48.29 1.48 -15.23
C ARG A 408 47.72 0.37 -14.35
N THR A 409 47.77 0.55 -13.03
CA THR A 409 47.22 -0.41 -12.07
C THR A 409 45.69 -0.51 -12.19
N SER A 410 44.98 0.61 -12.38
CA SER A 410 43.50 0.60 -12.48
C SER A 410 42.96 -0.09 -13.73
N LEU A 411 43.72 -0.06 -14.83
CA LEU A 411 43.34 -0.66 -16.12
C LEU A 411 43.54 -2.17 -16.19
N HIS A 412 44.29 -2.76 -15.25
CA HIS A 412 44.60 -4.20 -15.24
C HIS A 412 43.58 -5.06 -14.50
N ILE A 413 42.50 -4.47 -13.97
CA ILE A 413 41.42 -5.18 -13.28
C ILE A 413 40.23 -5.31 -14.22
N LYS A 414 39.84 -6.56 -14.53
CA LYS A 414 38.69 -6.90 -15.37
C LYS A 414 37.41 -6.98 -14.55
#